data_AF-A0AAI9TGK7-F1
#
_entry.id   AF-A0AAI9TGK7-F1
#
_cell.length_a   1.000
_cell.length_b   1.000
_cell.length_c   1.000
_cell.angle_alpha   90.00
_cell.angle_beta   90.00
_cell.angle_gamma   90.00
#
_symmetry.space_group_name_H-M   'P 1'
#
loop_
_entity.id
_entity.type
_entity.pdbx_description
1 polymer ?
#
loop_
_entity_poly.entity_id
_entity_poly.type
_entity_poly.pdbx_seq_one_letter_code
_entity_poly.pdbx_strand_id
1 'polypeptide(L)'
;MYVFQRRPIILKYTFKSIGINHTRTMRLPYAPSTPPVDASSDTADIYARIAERRNPRPLIPLDLSLLHSPPVADGWNSFIGAIRSRTLVDSGVMELAVCRVAVLNNAVYEWNAHAPLALKGGIKPDQLQTALALPSTAEGDVAELENSALTAQQRAVLRYTDQMTRTIRVQDDVFDELKMVGYDDRDIVELTTGIAGYNCVSRFLVALDVGENNAREMKSVNELVATLQ
;
A
#
# COMPACT_ATOMS: atom_id res chain seq x y z
N MET A 1 57.65 -27.19 -4.82
CA MET A 1 56.45 -26.78 -4.05
C MET A 1 56.59 -25.28 -3.76
N TYR A 2 56.15 -24.43 -4.70
CA TYR A 2 56.27 -22.97 -4.60
C TYR A 2 54.95 -22.41 -4.06
N VAL A 3 54.98 -21.80 -2.87
CA VAL A 3 53.83 -21.16 -2.25
C VAL A 3 53.74 -19.72 -2.76
N PHE A 4 52.76 -19.44 -3.62
CA PHE A 4 52.43 -18.07 -4.04
C PHE A 4 51.60 -17.37 -2.96
N GLN A 5 52.22 -16.45 -2.24
CA GLN A 5 51.57 -15.59 -1.25
C GLN A 5 50.87 -14.43 -1.97
N ARG A 6 49.54 -14.51 -2.17
CA ARG A 6 48.75 -13.40 -2.73
C ARG A 6 48.49 -12.36 -1.63
N ARG A 7 49.03 -11.15 -1.79
CA ARG A 7 48.65 -9.99 -0.97
C ARG A 7 47.33 -9.39 -1.48
N PRO A 8 46.36 -9.05 -0.62
CA PRO A 8 45.14 -8.38 -1.05
C PRO A 8 45.42 -6.89 -1.34
N ILE A 9 44.99 -6.42 -2.51
CA ILE A 9 44.99 -5.01 -2.87
C ILE A 9 43.72 -4.39 -2.26
N ILE A 10 43.87 -3.60 -1.20
CA ILE A 10 42.77 -2.82 -0.62
C ILE A 10 42.67 -1.51 -1.42
N LEU A 11 41.71 -1.43 -2.35
CA LEU A 11 41.37 -0.17 -3.00
C LEU A 11 40.55 0.69 -2.04
N LYS A 12 41.19 1.71 -1.45
CA LYS A 12 40.49 2.74 -0.68
C LYS A 12 39.79 3.68 -1.65
N TYR A 13 38.51 3.43 -1.93
CA TYR A 13 37.66 4.42 -2.59
C TYR A 13 37.20 5.46 -1.57
N THR A 14 37.82 6.63 -1.59
CA THR A 14 37.33 7.82 -0.88
C THR A 14 36.13 8.37 -1.65
N PHE A 15 34.91 8.07 -1.19
CA PHE A 15 33.71 8.77 -1.67
C PHE A 15 33.73 10.20 -1.12
N LYS A 16 34.06 11.15 -1.99
CA LYS A 16 33.82 12.58 -1.72
C LYS A 16 32.30 12.78 -1.76
N SER A 17 31.70 13.08 -0.61
CA SER A 17 30.30 13.54 -0.55
C SER A 17 30.19 14.83 -1.36
N ILE A 18 29.62 14.74 -2.55
CA ILE A 18 29.16 15.91 -3.29
C ILE A 18 27.86 16.31 -2.61
N GLY A 19 27.89 17.42 -1.87
CA GLY A 19 26.70 18.03 -1.31
C GLY A 19 25.78 18.48 -2.43
N ILE A 20 24.88 17.60 -2.84
CA ILE A 20 23.77 17.94 -3.71
C ILE A 20 22.63 18.37 -2.79
N ASN A 21 22.44 19.69 -2.64
CA ASN A 21 21.18 20.25 -2.18
C ASN A 21 20.12 19.96 -3.26
N HIS A 22 19.54 18.76 -3.26
CA HIS A 22 18.28 18.53 -3.94
C HIS A 22 17.17 18.98 -3.00
N THR A 23 16.63 20.18 -3.24
CA THR A 23 15.20 20.37 -3.05
C THR A 23 14.52 19.19 -3.77
N ARG A 24 13.99 18.22 -3.03
CA ARG A 24 13.37 17.03 -3.63
C ARG A 24 12.20 17.47 -4.49
N THR A 25 12.44 17.58 -5.79
CA THR A 25 11.41 17.68 -6.81
C THR A 25 10.80 16.29 -7.01
N MET A 26 9.53 16.24 -7.45
CA MET A 26 8.84 14.98 -7.76
C MET A 26 9.72 14.07 -8.64
N ARG A 27 9.71 12.76 -8.40
CA ARG A 27 10.54 11.83 -9.22
C ARG A 27 10.14 11.86 -10.69
N LEU A 28 8.85 12.04 -10.97
CA LEU A 28 8.29 12.28 -12.28
C LEU A 28 7.29 13.45 -12.21
N PRO A 29 7.19 14.31 -13.24
CA PRO A 29 6.08 15.25 -13.32
C PRO A 29 4.75 14.50 -13.48
N TYR A 30 3.62 15.12 -13.14
CA TYR A 30 2.31 14.54 -13.43
C TYR A 30 1.97 14.62 -14.92
N ALA A 31 1.28 13.61 -15.45
CA ALA A 31 0.69 13.69 -16.78
C ALA A 31 -0.41 14.77 -16.82
N PRO A 32 -0.77 15.30 -18.01
CA PRO A 32 -1.90 16.21 -18.16
C PRO A 32 -3.18 15.61 -17.57
N SER A 33 -4.06 16.44 -17.02
CA SER A 33 -5.37 16.01 -16.48
C SER A 33 -6.43 15.83 -17.56
N THR A 34 -6.16 16.28 -18.79
CA THR A 34 -6.98 16.12 -19.99
C THR A 34 -6.15 15.44 -21.08
N PRO A 35 -6.77 14.71 -22.03
CA PRO A 35 -6.02 14.06 -23.09
C PRO A 35 -5.26 15.10 -23.95
N PRO A 36 -4.03 14.78 -24.41
CA PRO A 36 -3.34 15.58 -25.41
C PRO A 36 -4.19 15.83 -26.66
N VAL A 37 -3.96 16.95 -27.36
CA VAL A 37 -4.76 17.36 -28.53
C VAL A 37 -4.69 16.33 -29.67
N ASP A 38 -3.58 15.61 -29.78
CA ASP A 38 -3.30 14.57 -30.77
C ASP A 38 -3.52 13.14 -30.23
N ALA A 39 -4.17 12.99 -29.07
CA ALA A 39 -4.45 11.69 -28.49
C ALA A 39 -5.38 10.85 -29.38
N SER A 40 -5.14 9.54 -29.41
CA SER A 40 -6.07 8.59 -30.03
C SER A 40 -7.44 8.61 -29.35
N SER A 41 -8.49 8.15 -30.05
CA SER A 41 -9.83 7.97 -29.47
C SER A 41 -9.79 7.12 -28.20
N ASP A 42 -9.06 6.01 -28.24
CA ASP A 42 -8.96 5.08 -27.12
C ASP A 42 -8.32 5.75 -25.89
N THR A 43 -7.28 6.56 -26.10
CA THR A 43 -6.66 7.36 -25.03
C THR A 43 -7.67 8.37 -24.48
N ALA A 44 -8.37 9.11 -25.34
CA ALA A 44 -9.36 10.10 -24.90
C ALA A 44 -10.50 9.45 -24.08
N ASP A 45 -10.95 8.27 -24.48
CA ASP A 45 -11.99 7.51 -23.77
C ASP A 45 -11.51 7.04 -22.39
N ILE A 46 -10.25 6.63 -22.26
CA ILE A 46 -9.64 6.29 -20.96
C ILE A 46 -9.65 7.51 -20.04
N TYR A 47 -9.20 8.67 -20.53
CA TYR A 47 -9.23 9.91 -19.77
C TYR A 47 -10.64 10.25 -19.29
N ALA A 48 -11.65 10.11 -20.16
CA ALA A 48 -13.04 10.35 -19.83
C ALA A 48 -13.55 9.40 -18.73
N ARG A 49 -13.28 8.09 -18.82
CA ARG A 49 -13.67 7.12 -17.78
C ARG A 49 -13.03 7.44 -16.42
N ILE A 50 -11.76 7.84 -16.40
CA ILE A 50 -11.05 8.17 -15.16
C ILE A 50 -11.62 9.45 -14.53
N ALA A 51 -11.91 10.46 -15.35
CA ALA A 51 -12.53 11.71 -14.91
C ALA A 51 -13.93 11.47 -14.33
N GLU A 52 -14.77 10.70 -15.04
CA GLU A 52 -16.14 10.38 -14.60
C GLU A 52 -16.15 9.69 -13.23
N ARG A 53 -15.26 8.72 -13.03
CA ARG A 53 -15.13 8.02 -11.73
C ARG A 53 -14.76 8.97 -10.58
N ARG A 54 -14.08 10.08 -10.85
CA ARG A 54 -13.66 11.05 -9.82
C ARG A 54 -14.69 12.14 -9.57
N ASN A 55 -15.54 12.44 -10.55
CA ASN A 55 -16.55 13.50 -10.52
C ASN A 55 -17.35 13.51 -9.19
N PRO A 56 -17.55 14.68 -8.54
CA PRO A 56 -17.11 16.03 -8.92
C PRO A 56 -15.69 16.40 -8.47
N ARG A 57 -14.93 15.45 -7.92
CA ARG A 57 -13.56 15.70 -7.48
C ARG A 57 -12.60 15.64 -8.69
N PRO A 58 -11.49 16.40 -8.65
CA PRO A 58 -10.47 16.29 -9.68
C PRO A 58 -9.73 14.94 -9.60
N LEU A 59 -8.97 14.66 -10.66
CA LEU A 59 -7.99 13.57 -10.66
C LEU A 59 -6.97 13.77 -9.53
N ILE A 60 -6.60 12.69 -8.87
CA ILE A 60 -5.64 12.71 -7.76
C ILE A 60 -4.21 12.44 -8.28
N PRO A 61 -3.16 12.73 -7.49
CA PRO A 61 -1.77 12.44 -7.87
C PRO A 61 -1.52 11.03 -8.42
N LEU A 62 -2.16 10.00 -7.85
CA LEU A 62 -2.04 8.63 -8.37
C LEU A 62 -2.62 8.50 -9.78
N ASP A 63 -3.78 9.10 -10.06
CA ASP A 63 -4.38 9.05 -11.41
C ASP A 63 -3.44 9.70 -12.43
N LEU A 64 -2.93 10.89 -12.10
CA LEU A 64 -2.03 11.65 -12.97
C LEU A 64 -0.66 10.98 -13.17
N SER A 65 -0.20 10.22 -12.18
CA SER A 65 1.03 9.42 -12.31
C SER A 65 0.83 8.23 -13.24
N LEU A 66 -0.31 7.54 -13.13
CA LEU A 66 -0.66 6.40 -13.99
C LEU A 66 -0.92 6.84 -15.44
N LEU A 67 -1.46 8.05 -15.66
CA LEU A 67 -1.78 8.58 -16.99
C LEU A 67 -0.58 8.83 -17.91
N HIS A 68 0.66 8.70 -17.42
CA HIS A 68 1.82 8.51 -18.30
C HIS A 68 1.71 7.26 -19.18
N SER A 69 0.87 6.29 -18.78
CA SER A 69 0.47 5.14 -19.57
C SER A 69 -1.04 4.92 -19.45
N PRO A 70 -1.86 5.54 -20.31
CA PRO A 70 -3.32 5.42 -20.25
C PRO A 70 -3.84 3.98 -20.22
N PRO A 71 -3.32 3.02 -21.03
CA PRO A 71 -3.77 1.63 -20.94
C PRO A 71 -3.51 0.98 -19.57
N VAL A 72 -2.38 1.30 -18.93
CA VAL A 72 -2.07 0.84 -17.57
C VAL A 72 -3.01 1.49 -16.56
N ALA A 73 -3.28 2.80 -16.70
CA ALA A 73 -4.21 3.51 -15.82
C ALA A 73 -5.62 2.89 -15.86
N ASP A 74 -6.11 2.54 -17.06
CA ASP A 74 -7.44 1.94 -17.22
C ASP A 74 -7.54 0.54 -16.60
N GLY A 75 -6.55 -0.33 -16.86
CA GLY A 75 -6.47 -1.66 -16.26
C GLY A 75 -6.33 -1.61 -14.74
N TRP A 76 -5.47 -0.72 -14.23
CA TRP A 76 -5.30 -0.47 -12.81
C TRP A 76 -6.62 -0.07 -12.15
N ASN A 77 -7.32 0.88 -12.75
CA ASN A 77 -8.58 1.39 -12.22
C ASN A 77 -9.70 0.35 -12.28
N SER A 78 -9.69 -0.54 -13.27
CA SER A 78 -10.62 -1.66 -13.38
C SER A 78 -10.39 -2.70 -12.29
N PHE A 79 -9.14 -3.12 -12.08
CA PHE A 79 -8.77 -4.13 -11.08
C PHE A 79 -8.97 -3.61 -9.65
N ILE A 80 -8.36 -2.48 -9.29
CA ILE A 80 -8.49 -1.89 -7.95
C ILE A 80 -9.93 -1.41 -7.70
N GLY A 81 -10.64 -0.98 -8.74
CA GLY A 81 -12.06 -0.65 -8.66
C GLY A 81 -12.93 -1.84 -8.26
N ALA A 82 -12.63 -3.04 -8.79
CA ALA A 82 -13.32 -4.27 -8.39
C ALA A 82 -13.10 -4.59 -6.91
N ILE A 83 -11.84 -4.56 -6.45
CA ILE A 83 -11.49 -4.80 -5.03
C ILE A 83 -12.24 -3.83 -4.10
N ARG A 84 -12.35 -2.56 -4.47
CA ARG A 84 -12.95 -1.54 -3.59
C ARG A 84 -14.48 -1.54 -3.53
N SER A 85 -15.16 -2.11 -4.53
CA SER A 85 -16.60 -1.89 -4.70
C SER A 85 -17.42 -3.12 -5.09
N ARG A 86 -16.77 -4.26 -5.37
CA ARG A 86 -17.42 -5.48 -5.86
C ARG A 86 -17.04 -6.74 -5.08
N THR A 87 -16.36 -6.58 -3.94
CA THR A 87 -16.07 -7.66 -2.98
C THR A 87 -17.15 -7.72 -1.88
N LEU A 88 -17.22 -8.84 -1.18
CA LEU A 88 -18.12 -9.12 -0.05
C LEU A 88 -17.43 -9.02 1.31
N VAL A 89 -16.11 -9.17 1.38
CA VAL A 89 -15.35 -8.98 2.62
C VAL A 89 -15.72 -7.63 3.25
N ASP A 90 -15.94 -7.63 4.57
CA ASP A 90 -16.27 -6.42 5.32
C ASP A 90 -15.32 -5.27 4.96
N SER A 91 -15.91 -4.13 4.59
CA SER A 91 -15.13 -3.01 4.08
C SER A 91 -14.15 -2.45 5.11
N GLY A 92 -14.51 -2.45 6.40
CA GLY A 92 -13.61 -2.01 7.47
C GLY A 92 -12.42 -2.94 7.61
N VAL A 93 -12.65 -4.26 7.54
CA VAL A 93 -11.58 -5.27 7.62
C VAL A 93 -10.68 -5.25 6.38
N MET A 94 -11.24 -5.09 5.17
CA MET A 94 -10.44 -4.90 3.97
C MET A 94 -9.55 -3.66 4.09
N GLU A 95 -10.10 -2.53 4.52
CA GLU A 95 -9.35 -1.29 4.73
C GLU A 95 -8.30 -1.43 5.85
N LEU A 96 -8.55 -2.23 6.89
CA LEU A 96 -7.55 -2.57 7.90
C LEU A 96 -6.36 -3.33 7.31
N ALA A 97 -6.61 -4.31 6.44
CA ALA A 97 -5.55 -5.04 5.73
C ALA A 97 -4.74 -4.09 4.83
N VAL A 98 -5.41 -3.20 4.10
CA VAL A 98 -4.75 -2.16 3.28
C VAL A 98 -3.89 -1.23 4.13
N CYS A 99 -4.41 -0.74 5.25
CA CYS A 99 -3.66 0.08 6.19
C CYS A 99 -2.41 -0.65 6.70
N ARG A 100 -2.52 -1.96 6.97
CA ARG A 100 -1.38 -2.76 7.41
C ARG A 100 -0.32 -2.91 6.32
N VAL A 101 -0.72 -3.12 5.06
CA VAL A 101 0.21 -3.08 3.91
C VAL A 101 0.94 -1.75 3.86
N ALA A 102 0.22 -0.64 4.00
CA ALA A 102 0.80 0.69 3.96
C ALA A 102 1.86 0.89 5.06
N VAL A 103 1.57 0.45 6.29
CA VAL A 103 2.52 0.49 7.42
C VAL A 103 3.78 -0.30 7.12
N LEU A 104 3.63 -1.56 6.71
CA LEU A 104 4.78 -2.41 6.40
C LEU A 104 5.63 -1.84 5.25
N ASN A 105 5.00 -1.28 4.22
CA ASN A 105 5.71 -0.76 3.06
C ASN A 105 6.16 0.70 3.21
N ASN A 106 5.94 1.33 4.37
CA ASN A 106 6.17 2.76 4.61
C ASN A 106 5.46 3.66 3.56
N ALA A 107 4.28 3.24 3.10
CA ALA A 107 3.51 3.93 2.07
C ALA A 107 2.59 5.00 2.67
N VAL A 108 3.15 6.16 2.97
CA VAL A 108 2.46 7.26 3.65
C VAL A 108 1.24 7.77 2.86
N TYR A 109 1.33 7.84 1.52
CA TYR A 109 0.20 8.20 0.67
C TYR A 109 -0.98 7.23 0.84
N GLU A 110 -0.69 5.93 0.86
CA GLU A 110 -1.68 4.87 0.99
C GLU A 110 -2.34 4.92 2.36
N TRP A 111 -1.54 4.99 3.44
CA TRP A 111 -2.05 5.13 4.80
C TRP A 111 -2.98 6.33 4.94
N ASN A 112 -2.55 7.51 4.49
CA ASN A 112 -3.33 8.74 4.64
C ASN A 112 -4.64 8.72 3.85
N ALA A 113 -4.73 7.92 2.79
CA ALA A 113 -5.95 7.73 2.01
C ALA A 113 -6.90 6.69 2.61
N HIS A 114 -6.35 5.62 3.19
CA HIS A 114 -7.11 4.42 3.59
C HIS A 114 -7.45 4.36 5.07
N ALA A 115 -6.62 4.90 5.96
CA ALA A 115 -6.88 4.93 7.39
C ALA A 115 -8.21 5.63 7.78
N PRO A 116 -8.61 6.76 7.14
CA PRO A 116 -9.96 7.32 7.33
C PRO A 116 -11.10 6.38 6.89
N LEU A 117 -10.86 5.55 5.86
CA LEU A 117 -11.86 4.61 5.34
C LEU A 117 -12.03 3.42 6.28
N ALA A 118 -10.94 2.90 6.86
CA ALA A 118 -11.00 1.89 7.90
C ALA A 118 -11.86 2.34 9.09
N LEU A 119 -11.65 3.57 9.59
CA LEU A 119 -12.45 4.15 10.66
C LEU A 119 -13.94 4.27 10.28
N LYS A 120 -14.24 4.74 9.06
CA LYS A 120 -15.62 4.82 8.54
C LYS A 120 -16.26 3.44 8.37
N GLY A 121 -15.46 2.42 8.07
CA GLY A 121 -15.87 1.02 7.98
C GLY A 121 -16.06 0.33 9.34
N GLY A 122 -15.93 1.05 10.46
CA GLY A 122 -16.21 0.53 11.79
C GLY A 122 -14.99 0.00 12.55
N ILE A 123 -13.78 0.10 11.99
CA ILE A 123 -12.55 -0.16 12.75
C ILE A 123 -12.41 0.89 13.85
N LYS A 124 -12.20 0.44 15.08
CA LYS A 124 -12.07 1.36 16.22
C LYS A 124 -10.71 2.07 16.21
N PRO A 125 -10.59 3.28 16.79
CA PRO A 125 -9.33 4.00 16.85
C PRO A 125 -8.18 3.19 17.51
N ASP A 126 -8.44 2.48 18.59
CA ASP A 126 -7.47 1.63 19.28
C ASP A 126 -7.00 0.42 18.42
N GLN A 127 -7.89 -0.15 17.63
CA GLN A 127 -7.61 -1.20 16.66
C GLN A 127 -6.72 -0.69 15.52
N LEU A 128 -7.05 0.47 14.94
CA LEU A 128 -6.23 1.09 13.91
C LEU A 128 -4.85 1.51 14.46
N GLN A 129 -4.81 2.00 15.70
CA GLN A 129 -3.56 2.35 16.38
C GLN A 129 -2.68 1.11 16.62
N THR A 130 -3.28 -0.04 16.91
CA THR A 130 -2.57 -1.32 16.96
C THR A 130 -1.94 -1.65 15.61
N ALA A 131 -2.70 -1.57 14.51
CA ALA A 131 -2.18 -1.85 13.18
C ALA A 131 -1.02 -0.93 12.76
N LEU A 132 -1.03 0.33 13.24
CA LEU A 132 0.05 1.31 13.03
C LEU A 132 1.32 1.00 13.82
N ALA A 133 1.19 0.62 15.09
CA ALA A 133 2.31 0.53 16.02
C ALA A 133 2.94 -0.87 16.13
N LEU A 134 2.17 -1.93 15.85
CA LEU A 134 2.60 -3.30 16.05
C LEU A 134 3.80 -3.64 15.13
N PRO A 135 4.87 -4.27 15.66
CA PRO A 135 5.91 -4.88 14.82
C PRO A 135 5.34 -5.88 13.81
N SER A 136 6.09 -6.17 12.76
CA SER A 136 5.70 -7.21 11.79
C SER A 136 5.68 -8.58 12.45
N THR A 137 4.58 -9.32 12.28
CA THR A 137 4.36 -10.68 12.79
C THR A 137 4.76 -11.78 11.81
N ALA A 138 5.28 -11.40 10.63
CA ALA A 138 5.58 -12.35 9.56
C ALA A 138 6.58 -13.48 9.95
N GLU A 139 7.58 -13.17 10.77
CA GLU A 139 8.62 -14.11 11.23
C GLU A 139 8.88 -14.01 12.74
N GLY A 140 7.98 -13.33 13.48
CA GLY A 140 8.21 -12.89 14.86
C GLY A 140 7.20 -13.43 15.87
N ASP A 141 7.38 -13.04 17.12
CA ASP A 141 6.43 -13.29 18.20
C ASP A 141 5.10 -12.56 17.94
N VAL A 142 4.00 -13.24 18.28
CA VAL A 142 2.63 -12.74 18.15
C VAL A 142 2.02 -12.34 19.49
N ALA A 143 2.77 -12.40 20.60
CA ALA A 143 2.27 -12.07 21.93
C ALA A 143 1.67 -10.65 22.00
N GLU A 144 2.30 -9.64 21.39
CA GLU A 144 1.73 -8.28 21.34
C GLU A 144 0.44 -8.23 20.53
N LEU A 145 0.35 -9.01 19.45
CA LEU A 145 -0.87 -9.10 18.64
C LEU A 145 -2.00 -9.76 19.43
N GLU A 146 -1.74 -10.88 20.10
CA GLU A 146 -2.75 -11.63 20.87
C GLU A 146 -3.31 -10.84 22.06
N ASN A 147 -2.50 -9.98 22.66
CA ASN A 147 -2.90 -9.10 23.77
C ASN A 147 -3.45 -7.74 23.31
N SER A 148 -3.66 -7.53 22.00
CA SER A 148 -4.13 -6.26 21.45
C SER A 148 -5.65 -6.06 21.52
N ALA A 149 -6.12 -4.86 21.16
CA ALA A 149 -7.55 -4.51 21.08
C ALA A 149 -8.28 -5.12 19.86
N LEU A 150 -7.55 -5.83 18.99
CA LEU A 150 -8.09 -6.42 17.77
C LEU A 150 -8.96 -7.63 18.08
N THR A 151 -10.05 -7.80 17.33
CA THR A 151 -10.86 -9.03 17.37
C THR A 151 -10.08 -10.21 16.80
N ALA A 152 -10.53 -11.45 17.06
CA ALA A 152 -9.91 -12.64 16.48
C ALA A 152 -9.83 -12.57 14.94
N GLN A 153 -10.90 -12.12 14.29
CA GLN A 153 -10.95 -11.92 12.84
C GLN A 153 -9.91 -10.90 12.37
N GLN A 154 -9.78 -9.77 13.06
CA GLN A 154 -8.81 -8.74 12.71
C GLN A 154 -7.36 -9.21 12.92
N ARG A 155 -7.09 -9.99 13.99
CA ARG A 155 -5.75 -10.57 14.22
C ARG A 155 -5.34 -11.54 13.12
N ALA A 156 -6.23 -12.45 12.73
CA ALA A 156 -5.99 -13.38 11.62
C ALA A 156 -5.68 -12.62 10.31
N VAL A 157 -6.44 -11.57 10.01
CA VAL A 157 -6.20 -10.71 8.84
C VAL A 157 -4.85 -10.00 8.89
N LEU A 158 -4.45 -9.46 10.04
CA LEU A 158 -3.14 -8.81 10.18
C LEU A 158 -1.99 -9.81 9.99
N ARG A 159 -2.05 -11.01 10.59
CA ARG A 159 -1.02 -12.04 10.41
C ARG A 159 -0.89 -12.48 8.96
N TYR A 160 -2.04 -12.73 8.32
CA TYR A 160 -2.09 -13.06 6.91
C TYR A 160 -1.48 -11.96 6.03
N THR A 161 -1.83 -10.70 6.31
CA THR A 161 -1.31 -9.52 5.62
C THR A 161 0.20 -9.37 5.80
N ASP A 162 0.71 -9.57 7.01
CA ASP A 162 2.13 -9.46 7.34
C ASP A 162 2.96 -10.48 6.55
N GLN A 163 2.56 -11.76 6.55
CA GLN A 163 3.25 -12.80 5.78
C GLN A 163 3.14 -12.57 4.27
N MET A 164 1.96 -12.26 3.75
CA MET A 164 1.79 -11.92 2.32
C MET A 164 2.69 -10.76 1.88
N THR A 165 2.93 -9.79 2.77
CA THR A 165 3.67 -8.57 2.46
C THR A 165 5.18 -8.73 2.62
N ARG A 166 5.63 -9.44 3.66
CA ARG A 166 7.06 -9.56 4.02
C ARG A 166 7.72 -10.83 3.49
N THR A 167 7.09 -11.98 3.69
CA THR A 167 7.67 -13.29 3.36
C THR A 167 7.10 -13.86 2.06
N ILE A 168 5.98 -13.32 1.56
CA ILE A 168 5.22 -13.74 0.37
C ILE A 168 4.58 -15.12 0.55
N ARG A 169 5.33 -16.08 1.08
CA ARG A 169 4.82 -17.38 1.52
C ARG A 169 4.07 -17.23 2.82
N VAL A 170 2.78 -17.50 2.76
CA VAL A 170 1.93 -17.67 3.94
C VAL A 170 2.04 -19.12 4.42
N GLN A 171 2.20 -19.31 5.72
CA GLN A 171 2.23 -20.62 6.36
C GLN A 171 0.82 -21.21 6.50
N ASP A 172 0.71 -22.53 6.46
CA ASP A 172 -0.59 -23.22 6.46
C ASP A 172 -1.42 -22.91 7.72
N ASP A 173 -0.78 -22.77 8.88
CA ASP A 173 -1.44 -22.42 10.14
C ASP A 173 -2.05 -21.01 10.10
N VAL A 174 -1.34 -20.02 9.55
CA VAL A 174 -1.85 -18.66 9.36
C VAL A 174 -2.97 -18.61 8.33
N PHE A 175 -2.92 -19.44 7.29
CA PHE A 175 -4.02 -19.58 6.34
C PHE A 175 -5.26 -20.20 7.01
N ASP A 176 -5.07 -21.25 7.81
CA ASP A 176 -6.15 -21.93 8.52
C ASP A 176 -6.79 -21.04 9.61
N GLU A 177 -6.04 -20.09 10.19
CA GLU A 177 -6.60 -19.06 11.07
C GLU A 177 -7.73 -18.26 10.41
N LEU A 178 -7.63 -17.93 9.11
CA LEU A 178 -8.71 -17.25 8.38
C LEU A 178 -9.99 -18.09 8.33
N LYS A 179 -9.86 -19.39 8.07
CA LYS A 179 -11.01 -20.31 8.06
C LYS A 179 -11.63 -20.46 9.44
N MET A 180 -10.80 -20.56 10.49
CA MET A 180 -11.26 -20.69 11.86
C MET A 180 -12.08 -19.48 12.33
N VAL A 181 -11.77 -18.28 11.83
CA VAL A 181 -12.54 -17.07 12.12
C VAL A 181 -13.74 -16.86 11.17
N GLY A 182 -14.05 -17.85 10.33
CA GLY A 182 -15.28 -17.92 9.55
C GLY A 182 -15.20 -17.43 8.11
N TYR A 183 -14.00 -17.21 7.56
CA TYR A 183 -13.87 -16.87 6.14
C TYR A 183 -14.04 -18.09 5.25
N ASP A 184 -14.83 -17.93 4.19
CA ASP A 184 -14.95 -18.93 3.12
C ASP A 184 -13.90 -18.73 2.01
N ASP A 185 -13.92 -19.60 1.01
CA ASP A 185 -12.96 -19.55 -0.10
C ASP A 185 -13.03 -18.21 -0.86
N ARG A 186 -14.22 -17.65 -1.04
CA ARG A 186 -14.41 -16.37 -1.75
C ARG A 186 -13.85 -15.23 -0.92
N ASP A 187 -14.14 -15.20 0.37
CA ASP A 187 -13.60 -14.18 1.27
C ASP A 187 -12.07 -14.17 1.25
N ILE A 188 -11.45 -15.36 1.32
CA ILE A 188 -10.00 -15.49 1.30
C ILE A 188 -9.43 -15.01 -0.03
N VAL A 189 -10.05 -15.35 -1.18
CA VAL A 189 -9.62 -14.85 -2.50
C VAL A 189 -9.73 -13.33 -2.57
N GLU A 190 -10.83 -12.75 -2.11
CA GLU A 190 -11.04 -11.30 -2.12
C GLU A 190 -10.06 -10.58 -1.19
N LEU A 191 -9.83 -11.08 0.02
CA LEU A 191 -8.84 -10.56 0.95
C LEU A 191 -7.41 -10.66 0.38
N THR A 192 -7.05 -11.80 -0.19
CA THR A 192 -5.75 -12.04 -0.82
C THR A 192 -5.51 -11.09 -1.98
N THR A 193 -6.50 -10.91 -2.85
CA THR A 193 -6.39 -9.99 -4.00
C THR A 193 -6.37 -8.54 -3.56
N GLY A 194 -7.06 -8.17 -2.48
CA GLY A 194 -6.94 -6.87 -1.81
C GLY A 194 -5.52 -6.61 -1.32
N ILE A 195 -4.97 -7.51 -0.51
CA ILE A 195 -3.61 -7.39 0.02
C ILE A 195 -2.56 -7.35 -1.10
N ALA A 196 -2.68 -8.21 -2.11
CA ALA A 196 -1.78 -8.22 -3.26
C ALA A 196 -1.89 -6.94 -4.10
N GLY A 197 -3.12 -6.47 -4.34
CA GLY A 197 -3.41 -5.23 -5.05
C GLY A 197 -2.78 -4.03 -4.36
N TYR A 198 -2.92 -3.92 -3.04
CA TYR A 198 -2.31 -2.81 -2.28
C TYR A 198 -0.80 -2.96 -2.08
N ASN A 199 -0.28 -4.19 -2.12
CA ASN A 199 1.15 -4.41 -2.27
C ASN A 199 1.68 -3.87 -3.62
N CYS A 200 0.91 -3.98 -4.71
CA CYS A 200 1.22 -3.34 -5.98
C CYS A 200 1.12 -1.80 -5.89
N VAL A 201 0.04 -1.29 -5.30
CA VAL A 201 -0.21 0.15 -5.11
C VAL A 201 0.91 0.81 -4.31
N SER A 202 1.23 0.31 -3.12
CA SER A 202 2.30 0.83 -2.27
C SER A 202 3.66 0.84 -2.97
N ARG A 203 4.01 -0.23 -3.71
CA ARG A 203 5.26 -0.27 -4.49
C ARG A 203 5.30 0.82 -5.56
N PHE A 204 4.19 1.08 -6.26
CA PHE A 204 4.11 2.17 -7.24
C PHE A 204 4.22 3.54 -6.57
N LEU A 205 3.43 3.79 -5.51
CA LEU A 205 3.40 5.06 -4.77
C LEU A 205 4.78 5.42 -4.21
N VAL A 206 5.43 4.48 -3.54
CA VAL A 206 6.73 4.70 -2.89
C VAL A 206 7.85 4.81 -3.93
N ALA A 207 7.84 3.97 -4.97
CA ALA A 207 8.87 4.02 -6.01
C ALA A 207 8.85 5.33 -6.80
N LEU A 208 7.69 5.95 -6.98
CA LEU A 208 7.57 7.23 -7.70
C LEU A 208 7.44 8.46 -6.78
N ASP A 209 7.45 8.26 -5.46
CA ASP A 209 7.24 9.33 -4.47
C ASP A 209 5.99 10.16 -4.78
N VAL A 210 4.88 9.48 -5.08
CA VAL A 210 3.63 10.11 -5.52
C VAL A 210 3.13 11.07 -4.43
N GLY A 211 2.87 12.32 -4.81
CA GLY A 211 2.47 13.39 -3.88
C GLY A 211 3.55 13.80 -2.88
N GLU A 212 4.81 13.42 -3.13
CA GLU A 212 5.98 13.77 -2.33
C GLU A 212 5.81 13.34 -0.86
N ASN A 213 5.35 12.11 -0.66
CA ASN A 213 4.97 11.56 0.64
C ASN A 213 6.08 10.73 1.30
N ASN A 214 7.13 10.32 0.59
CA ASN A 214 8.16 9.44 1.15
C ASN A 214 8.96 10.06 2.31
N ALA A 215 8.95 11.38 2.43
CA ALA A 215 9.61 12.11 3.52
C ALA A 215 8.61 12.63 4.57
N ARG A 216 7.32 12.31 4.45
CA ARG A 216 6.28 12.72 5.38
C ARG A 216 6.02 11.62 6.39
N GLU A 217 5.40 11.97 7.50
CA GLU A 217 4.90 11.00 8.46
C GLU A 217 3.49 10.57 8.10
N MET A 218 3.16 9.33 8.47
CA MET A 218 1.78 8.84 8.48
C MET A 218 0.97 9.67 9.48
N LYS A 219 -0.23 10.10 9.09
CA LYS A 219 -1.15 10.76 10.04
C LYS A 219 -1.39 9.87 11.24
N SER A 220 -1.32 10.43 12.43
CA SER A 220 -1.68 9.73 13.66
C SER A 220 -3.18 9.41 13.68
N VAL A 221 -3.56 8.37 14.43
CA VAL A 221 -4.97 8.01 14.57
C VAL A 221 -5.79 9.15 15.20
N ASN A 222 -5.21 9.90 16.14
CA ASN A 222 -5.87 11.04 16.76
C ASN A 222 -6.19 12.15 15.75
N GLU A 223 -5.25 12.47 14.85
CA GLU A 223 -5.50 13.43 13.77
C GLU A 223 -6.60 12.93 12.82
N LEU A 224 -6.60 11.63 12.50
CA LEU A 224 -7.61 11.04 11.63
C LEU A 224 -9.01 11.11 12.25
N VAL A 225 -9.15 10.75 13.53
CA VAL A 225 -10.42 10.81 14.26
C VAL A 225 -10.94 12.25 14.33
N ALA A 226 -10.07 13.23 14.58
CA ALA A 226 -10.46 14.64 14.63
C ALA A 226 -11.03 15.16 13.29
N THR A 227 -10.62 14.58 12.15
CA THR A 227 -11.14 14.95 10.82
C THR A 227 -12.46 14.29 10.44
N LEU A 228 -12.96 13.34 11.24
CA LEU A 228 -14.20 12.62 11.00
C LEU A 228 -15.40 13.16 11.80
N GLN A 229 -15.14 14.06 12.77
CA GLN A 229 -16.13 14.77 13.57
C GLN A 229 -16.63 16.01 12.82
#